data_AF-A0AAU4C9G4-F1
#
_entry.id   AF-A0AAU4C9G4-F1
#
_cell.length_a   1.000
_cell.length_b   1.000
_cell.length_c   1.000
_cell.angle_alpha   90.00
_cell.angle_beta   90.00
_cell.angle_gamma   90.00
#
_symmetry.space_group_name_H-M   'P 1'
#
loop_
_entity.id
_entity.type
_entity.pdbx_description
1 polymer ?
#
loop_
_entity_poly.entity_id
_entity_poly.type
_entity_poly.pdbx_seq_one_letter_code
_entity_poly.pdbx_strand_id
1 'polypeptide(L)'
;MALILESVNELATAVLACVCQALEATAATVENQPGCPCRSCVVPGTPAWDSCEDPCDGSDDTGGQLTVHVARIYPTTEFPTETREVRGLKSCSATRIAVELVITLLRCVPTMDEGSQCPPTCEATAAAARVIQIDSATVLNALLCCVPSIGVRHRGPLYVIGQQKTLDPKGGCGGIEQRVTIALASCACPDEESP
;
A
#
# COMPACT_ATOMS: atom_id res chain seq x y z
N MET A 1 21.09 -11.72 -12.02
CA MET A 1 20.83 -11.17 -10.67
C MET A 1 20.07 -9.83 -10.65
N ALA A 2 19.69 -9.24 -11.80
CA ALA A 2 18.82 -8.04 -11.85
C ALA A 2 17.33 -8.35 -11.62
N LEU A 3 16.89 -9.57 -11.99
CA LEU A 3 15.49 -10.02 -11.95
C LEU A 3 14.84 -9.99 -10.54
N ILE A 4 15.62 -10.09 -9.46
CA ILE A 4 15.08 -10.00 -8.08
C ILE A 4 14.81 -8.55 -7.69
N LEU A 5 15.53 -7.57 -8.26
CA LEU A 5 15.36 -6.15 -7.91
C LEU A 5 14.17 -5.52 -8.63
N GLU A 6 13.96 -5.86 -9.90
CA GLU A 6 12.75 -5.45 -10.64
C GLU A 6 11.48 -6.06 -10.01
N SER A 7 11.59 -7.25 -9.41
CA SER A 7 10.47 -7.93 -8.74
C SER A 7 9.86 -7.11 -7.60
N VAL A 8 10.61 -6.20 -6.96
CA VAL A 8 10.08 -5.31 -5.90
C VAL A 8 9.12 -4.29 -6.50
N ASN A 9 9.49 -3.70 -7.64
CA ASN A 9 8.66 -2.72 -8.33
C ASN A 9 7.41 -3.40 -8.95
N GLU A 10 7.59 -4.58 -9.54
CA GLU A 10 6.46 -5.39 -10.05
C GLU A 10 5.48 -5.74 -8.92
N LEU A 11 5.99 -6.15 -7.76
CA LEU A 11 5.18 -6.44 -6.59
C LEU A 11 4.41 -5.22 -6.11
N ALA A 12 5.06 -4.06 -5.99
CA ALA A 12 4.41 -2.81 -5.60
C ALA A 12 3.33 -2.39 -6.60
N THR A 13 3.60 -2.53 -7.90
CA THR A 13 2.66 -2.21 -8.99
C THR A 13 1.47 -3.18 -9.00
N ALA A 14 1.70 -4.47 -8.77
CA ALA A 14 0.64 -5.47 -8.69
C ALA A 14 -0.27 -5.25 -7.47
N VAL A 15 0.32 -4.90 -6.32
CA VAL A 15 -0.43 -4.53 -5.12
C VAL A 15 -1.27 -3.27 -5.38
N LEU A 16 -0.69 -2.24 -5.99
CA LEU A 16 -1.41 -1.01 -6.35
C LEU A 16 -2.61 -1.32 -7.25
N ALA A 17 -2.40 -2.09 -8.33
CA ALA A 17 -3.45 -2.46 -9.28
C ALA A 17 -4.58 -3.27 -8.62
N CYS A 18 -4.23 -4.24 -7.77
CA CYS A 18 -5.24 -5.00 -7.03
C CYS A 18 -6.07 -4.11 -6.10
N VAL A 19 -5.43 -3.26 -5.31
CA VAL A 19 -6.14 -2.39 -4.38
C VAL A 19 -7.06 -1.45 -5.14
N CYS A 20 -6.60 -0.90 -6.27
CA CYS A 20 -7.39 -0.08 -7.16
C CYS A 20 -8.65 -0.82 -7.65
N GLN A 21 -8.48 -2.04 -8.17
CA GLN A 21 -9.61 -2.88 -8.63
C GLN A 21 -10.61 -3.19 -7.50
N ALA A 22 -10.13 -3.46 -6.29
CA ALA A 22 -11.00 -3.73 -5.15
C ALA A 22 -11.80 -2.48 -4.72
N LEU A 23 -11.20 -1.30 -4.79
CA LEU A 23 -11.89 -0.03 -4.53
C LEU A 23 -12.98 0.23 -5.58
N GLU A 24 -12.69 0.02 -6.87
CA GLU A 24 -13.70 0.13 -7.93
C GLU A 24 -14.86 -0.85 -7.75
N ALA A 25 -14.56 -2.11 -7.43
CA ALA A 25 -15.58 -3.12 -7.15
C ALA A 25 -16.45 -2.76 -5.92
N THR A 26 -15.82 -2.15 -4.89
CA THR A 26 -16.55 -1.67 -3.72
C THR A 26 -17.46 -0.49 -4.09
N ALA A 27 -16.96 0.48 -4.87
CA ALA A 27 -17.76 1.62 -5.34
C ALA A 27 -18.97 1.18 -6.19
N ALA A 28 -18.83 0.11 -6.97
CA ALA A 28 -19.94 -0.46 -7.75
C ALA A 28 -21.03 -1.12 -6.89
N THR A 29 -20.74 -1.48 -5.64
CA THR A 29 -21.65 -2.23 -4.77
C THR A 29 -22.14 -1.44 -3.56
N VAL A 30 -21.40 -0.42 -3.13
CA VAL A 30 -21.70 0.38 -1.96
C VAL A 30 -22.04 1.79 -2.38
N GLU A 31 -23.27 2.20 -2.09
CA GLU A 31 -23.76 3.55 -2.41
C GLU A 31 -22.88 4.63 -1.75
N ASN A 32 -22.59 5.67 -2.54
CA ASN A 32 -21.76 6.81 -2.17
C ASN A 32 -20.33 6.45 -1.73
N GLN A 33 -19.82 5.27 -2.12
CA GLN A 33 -18.42 4.92 -1.90
C GLN A 33 -17.57 5.34 -3.11
N PRO A 34 -16.51 6.13 -2.91
CA PRO A 34 -15.61 6.51 -3.98
C PRO A 34 -14.78 5.32 -4.47
N GLY A 35 -14.55 5.26 -5.79
CA GLY A 35 -13.73 4.22 -6.42
C GLY A 35 -12.23 4.41 -6.20
N CYS A 36 -11.43 3.74 -7.02
CA CYS A 36 -9.98 3.94 -7.02
C CYS A 36 -9.65 5.41 -7.34
N PRO A 37 -8.80 6.08 -6.54
CA PRO A 37 -8.37 7.42 -6.88
C PRO A 37 -7.60 7.47 -8.20
N CYS A 38 -7.91 8.49 -8.96
CA CYS A 38 -7.19 8.93 -10.14
C CYS A 38 -5.68 8.98 -9.99
N ARG A 39 -5.22 9.58 -8.88
CA ARG A 39 -3.81 9.62 -8.54
C ARG A 39 -3.42 8.31 -7.86
N SER A 40 -3.17 7.29 -8.67
CA SER A 40 -2.68 5.98 -8.24
C SER A 40 -1.26 5.74 -8.76
N CYS A 41 -0.26 5.70 -7.87
CA CYS A 41 1.13 5.49 -8.29
C CYS A 41 2.04 4.84 -7.24
N VAL A 42 3.09 4.18 -7.71
CA VAL A 42 4.21 3.77 -6.85
C VAL A 42 5.12 4.97 -6.65
N VAL A 43 5.45 5.28 -5.40
CA VAL A 43 6.23 6.48 -5.03
C VAL A 43 7.49 6.08 -4.24
N PRO A 44 8.56 6.90 -4.26
CA PRO A 44 9.85 6.52 -3.69
C PRO A 44 9.90 6.55 -2.15
N GLY A 45 8.85 7.03 -1.47
CA GLY A 45 8.82 7.15 -0.01
C GLY A 45 7.46 7.61 0.49
N THR A 46 7.39 8.12 1.73
CA THR A 46 6.14 8.63 2.29
C THR A 46 5.58 9.74 1.40
N PRO A 47 4.35 9.60 0.88
CA PRO A 47 3.76 10.62 0.02
C PRO A 47 3.53 11.91 0.80
N ALA A 48 3.74 13.05 0.14
CA ALA A 48 3.24 14.32 0.63
C ALA A 48 1.71 14.40 0.47
N TRP A 49 1.05 15.10 1.39
CA TRP A 49 -0.41 15.21 1.45
C TRP A 49 -0.84 16.53 0.82
N ASP A 50 -0.46 16.71 -0.44
CA ASP A 50 -0.50 18.02 -1.07
C ASP A 50 -1.75 18.21 -1.96
N SER A 51 -2.34 17.13 -2.49
CA SER A 51 -3.66 17.20 -3.13
C SER A 51 -4.41 15.87 -3.04
N CYS A 52 -5.53 15.88 -2.31
CA CYS A 52 -6.59 14.87 -2.41
C CYS A 52 -7.84 15.43 -3.11
N GLU A 53 -7.80 16.71 -3.50
CA GLU A 53 -8.92 17.47 -4.08
C GLU A 53 -9.03 17.30 -5.60
N ASP A 54 -8.00 16.79 -6.30
CA ASP A 54 -7.99 16.71 -7.77
C ASP A 54 -8.70 15.44 -8.30
N PRO A 55 -9.84 15.55 -9.01
CA PRO A 55 -10.33 14.52 -9.91
C PRO A 55 -9.54 14.52 -11.23
N CYS A 56 -9.37 13.35 -11.88
CA CYS A 56 -8.61 13.22 -13.14
C CYS A 56 -9.12 14.11 -14.28
N ASP A 57 -10.39 14.50 -14.24
CA ASP A 57 -11.15 14.97 -15.40
C ASP A 57 -11.99 16.21 -15.09
N GLY A 58 -11.81 16.84 -13.93
CA GLY A 58 -12.63 17.98 -13.51
C GLY A 58 -14.11 17.64 -13.28
N SER A 59 -14.45 16.34 -13.19
CA SER A 59 -15.76 15.86 -12.76
C SER A 59 -15.80 15.64 -11.25
N ASP A 60 -16.97 15.77 -10.64
CA ASP A 60 -17.16 15.74 -9.18
C ASP A 60 -16.87 14.39 -8.50
N ASP A 61 -16.53 13.33 -9.23
CA ASP A 61 -16.54 11.98 -8.68
C ASP A 61 -15.15 11.34 -8.63
N THR A 62 -14.59 11.33 -7.41
CA THR A 62 -13.43 10.54 -6.93
C THR A 62 -12.11 11.31 -6.77
N GLY A 63 -12.14 12.41 -6.01
CA GLY A 63 -10.92 12.97 -5.40
C GLY A 63 -10.19 11.97 -4.49
N GLY A 64 -8.87 12.04 -4.46
CA GLY A 64 -8.04 11.28 -3.54
C GLY A 64 -6.68 10.88 -4.11
N GLN A 65 -5.90 10.16 -3.32
CA GLN A 65 -4.58 9.67 -3.70
C GLN A 65 -4.36 8.26 -3.15
N LEU A 66 -4.02 7.32 -4.03
CA LEU A 66 -3.58 5.98 -3.69
C LEU A 66 -2.10 5.85 -4.02
N THR A 67 -1.28 5.50 -3.04
CA THR A 67 0.15 5.29 -3.29
C THR A 67 0.65 4.03 -2.62
N VAL A 68 1.65 3.42 -3.25
CA VAL A 68 2.42 2.32 -2.67
C VAL A 68 3.88 2.74 -2.64
N HIS A 69 4.54 2.59 -1.50
CA HIS A 69 5.98 2.79 -1.40
C HIS A 69 6.64 1.68 -0.62
N VAL A 70 7.94 1.52 -0.82
CA VAL A 70 8.77 0.58 -0.07
C VAL A 70 9.23 1.28 1.20
N ALA A 71 8.82 0.78 2.37
CA ALA A 71 9.34 1.28 3.65
C ALA A 71 10.76 0.80 3.92
N ARG A 72 11.02 -0.49 3.63
CA ARG A 72 12.34 -1.10 3.80
C ARG A 72 12.45 -2.44 3.08
N ILE A 73 13.68 -2.82 2.78
CA ILE A 73 14.06 -4.12 2.26
C ILE A 73 15.10 -4.69 3.22
N TYR A 74 14.90 -5.89 3.73
CA TYR A 74 15.78 -6.46 4.75
C TYR A 74 15.93 -7.99 4.65
N PRO A 75 17.07 -8.54 5.08
CA PRO A 75 17.28 -9.98 5.14
C PRO A 75 16.49 -10.63 6.28
N THR A 76 15.97 -11.83 6.05
CA THR A 76 15.27 -12.64 7.05
C THR A 76 15.57 -14.15 6.92
N THR A 77 15.84 -14.77 8.05
CA THR A 77 15.96 -16.23 8.25
C THR A 77 14.65 -16.80 8.82
N GLU A 78 14.04 -16.06 9.75
CA GLU A 78 12.75 -16.34 10.37
C GLU A 78 11.75 -15.24 10.01
N PHE A 79 11.00 -15.45 8.93
CA PHE A 79 10.06 -14.45 8.44
C PHE A 79 8.91 -14.21 9.45
N PRO A 80 8.50 -12.95 9.73
CA PRO A 80 8.92 -11.69 9.10
C PRO A 80 10.06 -10.93 9.82
N THR A 81 10.76 -11.54 10.76
CA THR A 81 11.77 -10.87 11.60
C THR A 81 13.06 -10.58 10.82
N GLU A 82 13.63 -9.39 11.03
CA GLU A 82 14.92 -9.00 10.46
C GLU A 82 16.07 -9.81 11.09
N THR A 83 16.91 -10.42 10.25
CA THR A 83 18.13 -11.08 10.70
C THR A 83 19.23 -10.05 10.92
N ARG A 84 19.80 -10.02 12.13
CA ARG A 84 20.90 -9.11 12.51
C ARG A 84 22.24 -9.81 12.74
N GLU A 85 22.33 -11.09 12.41
CA GLU A 85 23.55 -11.87 12.56
C GLU A 85 24.63 -11.39 11.57
N VAL A 86 25.85 -11.20 12.08
CA VAL A 86 27.01 -10.86 11.27
C VAL A 86 27.42 -12.11 10.48
N ARG A 87 27.34 -12.02 9.15
CA ARG A 87 27.70 -13.13 8.26
C ARG A 87 29.18 -13.08 7.92
N GLY A 88 29.89 -14.16 8.21
CA GLY A 88 31.27 -14.37 7.76
C GLY A 88 31.32 -14.92 6.32
N LEU A 89 32.39 -14.61 5.60
CA LEU A 89 32.67 -14.84 4.16
C LEU A 89 32.46 -16.26 3.59
N LYS A 90 32.01 -17.27 4.35
CA LYS A 90 31.95 -18.68 3.91
C LYS A 90 30.62 -19.40 4.12
N SER A 91 29.60 -18.77 4.74
CA SER A 91 28.27 -19.38 4.84
C SER A 91 27.21 -18.50 4.20
N CYS A 92 26.97 -18.71 2.90
CA CYS A 92 25.73 -18.27 2.27
C CYS A 92 24.56 -19.13 2.80
N SER A 93 24.20 -18.97 4.07
CA SER A 93 22.94 -19.53 4.57
C SER A 93 21.81 -18.86 3.80
N ALA A 94 20.86 -19.65 3.29
CA ALA A 94 19.80 -19.17 2.40
C ALA A 94 18.90 -18.14 3.11
N THR A 95 19.27 -16.87 3.04
CA THR A 95 18.46 -15.74 3.51
C THR A 95 17.38 -15.47 2.49
N ARG A 96 16.17 -15.25 2.98
CA ARG A 96 15.14 -14.62 2.18
C ARG A 96 15.30 -13.11 2.28
N ILE A 97 14.87 -12.40 1.25
CA ILE A 97 14.73 -10.95 1.31
C ILE A 97 13.26 -10.67 1.61
N ALA A 98 12.99 -9.89 2.65
CA ALA A 98 11.67 -9.35 2.93
C ALA A 98 11.58 -7.90 2.44
N VAL A 99 10.42 -7.54 1.90
CA VAL A 99 10.08 -6.17 1.53
C VAL A 99 8.87 -5.77 2.36
N GLU A 100 8.95 -4.61 3.01
CA GLU A 100 7.80 -3.98 3.64
C GLU A 100 7.26 -2.90 2.72
N LEU A 101 6.03 -3.10 2.24
CA LEU A 101 5.28 -2.14 1.45
C LEU A 101 4.31 -1.39 2.34
N VAL A 102 4.14 -0.11 2.03
CA VAL A 102 3.19 0.78 2.68
C VAL A 102 2.23 1.29 1.62
N ILE A 103 0.96 0.95 1.80
CA ILE A 103 -0.15 1.40 0.98
C ILE A 103 -0.79 2.57 1.71
N THR A 104 -0.84 3.73 1.07
CA THR A 104 -1.47 4.92 1.61
C THR A 104 -2.63 5.33 0.72
N LEU A 105 -3.83 5.42 1.30
CA LEU A 105 -5.03 5.89 0.63
C LEU A 105 -5.52 7.15 1.34
N LEU A 106 -5.59 8.26 0.61
CA LEU A 106 -6.07 9.55 1.07
C LEU A 106 -7.37 9.91 0.35
N ARG A 107 -8.31 10.47 1.09
CA ARG A 107 -9.58 11.03 0.63
C ARG A 107 -9.73 12.46 1.15
N CYS A 108 -10.57 13.23 0.48
CA CYS A 108 -11.05 14.49 1.02
C CYS A 108 -11.83 14.25 2.30
N VAL A 109 -11.56 15.06 3.32
CA VAL A 109 -12.32 15.09 4.57
C VAL A 109 -12.85 16.50 4.80
N PRO A 110 -14.05 16.66 5.37
CA PRO A 110 -14.62 17.96 5.64
C PRO A 110 -13.68 18.84 6.47
N THR A 111 -13.40 20.02 5.96
CA THR A 111 -12.64 21.09 6.64
C THR A 111 -13.57 22.24 6.99
N MET A 112 -13.02 23.29 7.61
CA MET A 112 -13.76 24.53 7.80
C MET A 112 -14.00 25.18 6.43
N ASP A 113 -15.23 25.57 6.13
CA ASP A 113 -15.57 26.29 4.91
C ASP A 113 -14.83 27.64 4.84
N GLU A 114 -14.24 27.98 3.69
CA GLU A 114 -13.47 29.23 3.53
C GLU A 114 -14.30 30.52 3.75
N GLY A 115 -15.63 30.41 3.81
CA GLY A 115 -16.55 31.52 4.12
C GLY A 115 -17.18 31.47 5.51
N SER A 116 -17.08 30.34 6.24
CA SER A 116 -17.67 30.19 7.57
C SER A 116 -16.60 29.77 8.57
N GLN A 117 -16.42 30.55 9.64
CA GLN A 117 -15.53 30.16 10.76
C GLN A 117 -16.11 29.00 11.59
N CYS A 118 -17.09 28.28 11.05
CA CYS A 118 -17.75 27.18 11.73
C CYS A 118 -17.02 25.86 11.42
N PRO A 119 -16.88 24.97 12.42
CA PRO A 119 -16.38 23.63 12.18
C PRO A 119 -17.36 22.84 11.30
N PRO A 120 -16.87 21.80 10.58
CA PRO A 120 -17.74 20.93 9.80
C PRO A 120 -18.79 20.25 10.70
N THR A 121 -19.96 19.96 10.13
CA THR A 121 -21.04 19.32 10.89
C THR A 121 -20.65 17.89 11.29
N CYS A 122 -21.25 17.40 12.38
CA CYS A 122 -21.06 16.00 12.80
C CYS A 122 -21.54 15.01 11.72
N GLU A 123 -22.54 15.39 10.92
CA GLU A 123 -23.06 14.57 9.83
C GLU A 123 -22.04 14.45 8.69
N ALA A 124 -21.42 15.56 8.26
CA ALA A 124 -20.38 15.56 7.24
C ALA A 124 -19.17 14.73 7.67
N THR A 125 -18.74 14.91 8.93
CA THR A 125 -17.61 14.13 9.48
C THR A 125 -17.94 12.65 9.64
N ALA A 126 -19.18 12.29 10.01
CA ALA A 126 -19.63 10.90 10.06
C ALA A 126 -19.69 10.25 8.66
N ALA A 127 -20.12 11.00 7.62
CA ALA A 127 -20.12 10.53 6.24
C ALA A 127 -18.69 10.24 5.75
N ALA A 128 -17.75 11.15 6.00
CA ALA A 128 -16.34 10.95 5.67
C ALA A 128 -15.72 9.77 6.45
N ALA A 129 -16.05 9.64 7.74
CA ALA A 129 -15.59 8.51 8.55
C ALA A 129 -16.11 7.17 8.01
N ARG A 130 -17.37 7.09 7.56
CA ARG A 130 -17.93 5.91 6.91
C ARG A 130 -17.12 5.53 5.67
N VAL A 131 -16.83 6.50 4.80
CA VAL A 131 -16.02 6.26 3.58
C VAL A 131 -14.65 5.69 3.93
N ILE A 132 -13.95 6.31 4.89
CA ILE A 132 -12.62 5.86 5.32
C ILE A 132 -12.67 4.46 5.93
N GLN A 133 -13.70 4.15 6.73
CA GLN A 133 -13.86 2.83 7.35
C GLN A 133 -14.12 1.73 6.31
N ILE A 134 -14.93 2.02 5.29
CA ILE A 134 -15.18 1.09 4.18
C ILE A 134 -13.90 0.89 3.37
N ASP A 135 -13.21 1.97 3.01
CA ASP A 135 -11.91 1.91 2.34
C ASP A 135 -10.90 1.09 3.14
N SER A 136 -10.89 1.25 4.48
CA SER A 136 -10.07 0.47 5.42
C SER A 136 -10.29 -1.03 5.25
N ALA A 137 -11.55 -1.46 5.29
CA ALA A 137 -11.93 -2.86 5.14
C ALA A 137 -11.63 -3.37 3.73
N THR A 138 -11.90 -2.57 2.70
CA THR A 138 -11.64 -2.91 1.30
C THR A 138 -10.16 -3.13 1.05
N VAL A 139 -9.28 -2.22 1.49
CA VAL A 139 -7.83 -2.36 1.31
C VAL A 139 -7.31 -3.59 2.04
N LEU A 140 -7.77 -3.85 3.27
CA LEU A 140 -7.37 -5.03 4.03
C LEU A 140 -7.76 -6.32 3.30
N ASN A 141 -9.01 -6.40 2.84
CA ASN A 141 -9.52 -7.55 2.09
C ASN A 141 -8.81 -7.73 0.75
N ALA A 142 -8.54 -6.64 0.02
CA ALA A 142 -7.79 -6.67 -1.23
C ALA A 142 -6.41 -7.30 -1.04
N LEU A 143 -5.68 -6.92 0.02
CA LEU A 143 -4.38 -7.50 0.30
C LEU A 143 -4.47 -8.99 0.67
N LEU A 144 -5.45 -9.38 1.48
CA LEU A 144 -5.70 -10.79 1.83
C LEU A 144 -5.99 -11.66 0.60
N CYS A 145 -6.71 -11.13 -0.37
CA CYS A 145 -7.10 -11.86 -1.58
C CYS A 145 -6.01 -11.86 -2.66
N CYS A 146 -5.30 -10.74 -2.85
CA CYS A 146 -4.37 -10.59 -3.97
C CYS A 146 -2.94 -11.00 -3.64
N VAL A 147 -2.43 -10.72 -2.44
CA VAL A 147 -1.02 -11.05 -2.14
C VAL A 147 -0.71 -12.55 -2.34
N PRO A 148 -1.60 -13.51 -1.99
CA PRO A 148 -1.38 -14.92 -2.30
C PRO A 148 -1.26 -15.24 -3.80
N SER A 149 -1.88 -14.44 -4.69
CA SER A 149 -1.87 -14.66 -6.13
C SER A 149 -0.76 -13.90 -6.86
N ILE A 150 -0.06 -12.99 -6.18
CA ILE A 150 1.04 -12.21 -6.78
C ILE A 150 2.33 -13.03 -6.76
N GLY A 151 2.78 -13.49 -7.94
CA GLY A 151 4.09 -14.10 -8.15
C GLY A 151 4.05 -15.45 -8.87
N VAL A 152 5.23 -16.02 -9.12
CA VAL A 152 5.40 -17.21 -9.98
C VAL A 152 5.28 -18.54 -9.24
N ARG A 153 5.11 -18.52 -7.92
CA ARG A 153 5.06 -19.75 -7.10
C ARG A 153 3.65 -20.32 -7.07
N HIS A 154 3.53 -21.64 -7.26
CA HIS A 154 2.28 -22.39 -7.12
C HIS A 154 1.54 -22.22 -5.77
N ARG A 155 2.21 -21.68 -4.74
CA ARG A 155 1.64 -21.44 -3.40
C ARG A 155 1.69 -19.97 -2.95
N GLY A 156 2.01 -19.04 -3.86
CA GLY A 156 2.17 -17.61 -3.52
C GLY A 156 3.42 -17.30 -2.68
N PRO A 157 3.69 -16.00 -2.42
CA PRO A 157 4.74 -15.56 -1.52
C PRO A 157 4.31 -15.73 -0.05
N LEU A 158 5.28 -15.82 0.86
CA LEU A 158 4.98 -15.69 2.29
C LEU A 158 4.73 -14.21 2.57
N TYR A 159 3.66 -13.89 3.30
CA TYR A 159 3.33 -12.51 3.63
C TYR A 159 2.76 -12.39 5.03
N VAL A 160 2.92 -11.21 5.62
CA VAL A 160 2.28 -10.80 6.87
C VAL A 160 1.65 -9.44 6.64
N ILE A 161 0.37 -9.32 6.98
CA ILE A 161 -0.34 -8.06 6.97
C ILE A 161 -0.06 -7.35 8.29
N GLY A 162 0.51 -6.15 8.19
CA GLY A 162 0.79 -5.30 9.34
C GLY A 162 -0.45 -4.58 9.84
N GLN A 163 -0.27 -3.78 10.89
CA GLN A 163 -1.34 -2.94 11.40
C GLN A 163 -1.78 -1.92 10.36
N GLN A 164 -3.10 -1.74 10.24
CA GLN A 164 -3.70 -0.60 9.56
C GLN A 164 -3.76 0.60 10.52
N LYS A 165 -3.35 1.77 10.04
CA LYS A 165 -3.39 3.01 10.80
C LYS A 165 -4.26 4.02 10.06
N THR A 166 -5.20 4.64 10.78
CA THR A 166 -5.91 5.82 10.29
C THR A 166 -4.98 7.03 10.34
N LEU A 167 -4.96 7.81 9.27
CA LEU A 167 -4.22 9.04 9.14
C LEU A 167 -5.12 10.21 9.53
N ASP A 168 -4.67 10.98 10.52
CA ASP A 168 -5.36 12.20 10.96
C ASP A 168 -5.50 13.18 9.80
N PRO A 169 -6.57 13.96 9.69
CA PRO A 169 -6.70 15.00 8.68
C PRO A 169 -5.55 16.02 8.70
N LYS A 170 -4.92 16.30 7.56
CA LYS A 170 -4.05 17.49 7.36
C LYS A 170 -4.34 18.11 6.01
N GLY A 171 -4.58 19.42 6.01
CA GLY A 171 -4.85 20.17 4.78
C GLY A 171 -6.05 19.63 3.99
N GLY A 172 -7.08 19.13 4.68
CA GLY A 172 -8.27 18.56 4.03
C GLY A 172 -8.13 17.12 3.53
N CYS A 173 -6.96 16.51 3.71
CA CYS A 173 -6.72 15.11 3.35
C CYS A 173 -6.62 14.22 4.59
N GLY A 174 -7.39 13.14 4.62
CA GLY A 174 -7.37 12.11 5.65
C GLY A 174 -7.54 10.73 5.03
N GLY A 175 -7.21 9.67 5.77
CA GLY A 175 -7.35 8.33 5.21
C GLY A 175 -6.66 7.25 6.01
N ILE A 176 -5.99 6.33 5.31
CA ILE A 176 -5.39 5.15 5.93
C ILE A 176 -3.99 4.85 5.40
N GLU A 177 -3.19 4.23 6.25
CA GLU A 177 -1.93 3.57 5.94
C GLU A 177 -2.06 2.09 6.28
N GLN A 178 -1.81 1.22 5.32
CA GLN A 178 -1.76 -0.23 5.49
C GLN A 178 -0.37 -0.75 5.17
N ARG A 179 0.19 -1.56 6.07
CA ARG A 179 1.51 -2.18 5.87
C ARG A 179 1.38 -3.64 5.49
N VAL A 180 2.23 -4.10 4.59
CA VAL A 180 2.35 -5.52 4.25
C VAL A 180 3.81 -5.89 4.06
N THR A 181 4.23 -6.97 4.70
CA THR A 181 5.57 -7.52 4.56
C THR A 181 5.49 -8.77 3.70
N ILE A 182 6.32 -8.86 2.66
CA ILE A 182 6.30 -9.94 1.68
C ILE A 182 7.70 -10.51 1.53
N ALA A 183 7.83 -11.84 1.59
CA ALA A 183 9.08 -12.54 1.36
C ALA A 183 9.29 -12.79 -0.14
N LEU A 184 10.37 -12.23 -0.68
CA LEU A 184 10.84 -12.50 -2.03
C LEU A 184 11.48 -13.90 -2.12
N ALA A 185 11.62 -14.39 -3.36
CA ALA A 185 12.38 -15.60 -3.62
C ALA A 185 13.84 -15.44 -3.15
N SER A 186 14.46 -16.53 -2.69
CA SER A 186 15.82 -16.54 -2.17
C SER A 186 16.82 -16.05 -3.22
N CYS A 187 17.81 -15.27 -2.77
CA CYS A 187 18.92 -14.85 -3.61
C CYS A 187 19.69 -16.08 -4.09
N ALA A 188 19.79 -16.27 -5.41
CA ALA A 188 20.80 -17.15 -6.00
C ALA A 188 22.09 -16.34 -6.10
N CYS A 189 23.14 -16.79 -5.41
CA CYS A 189 24.48 -16.25 -5.65
C CYS A 189 24.83 -16.55 -7.12
N PRO A 190 25.51 -15.65 -7.83
CA PRO A 190 26.06 -16.01 -9.13
C PRO A 190 27.06 -17.13 -8.86
N ASP A 191 26.86 -18.29 -9.50
CA ASP A 191 27.80 -19.40 -9.36
C ASP A 191 29.20 -18.88 -9.71
N GLU A 192 30.17 -19.08 -8.82
CA GLU A 192 31.57 -18.88 -9.18
C GLU A 192 31.87 -19.92 -10.27
N GLU A 193 31.92 -19.46 -11.52
CA GLU A 193 32.52 -20.17 -12.63
C GLU A 193 33.88 -20.65 -12.14
N SER A 194 33.98 -21.95 -11.89
CA SER A 194 35.18 -22.59 -11.36
C SER A 194 36.29 -22.49 -12.40
N PRO A 195 37.45 -21.86 -12.11
CA PRO A 195 38.64 -22.05 -12.92
C PRO A 195 39.24 -23.45 -12.74
#